data_AF-X0XJX1-F1
#
_entry.id   AF-X0XJX1-F1
#
_cell.length_a   1.000
_cell.length_b   1.000
_cell.length_c   1.000
_cell.angle_alpha   90.00
_cell.angle_beta   90.00
_cell.angle_gamma   90.00
#
_symmetry.space_group_name_H-M   'P 1'
#
loop_
_entity.id
_entity.type
_entity.pdbx_description
1 polymer ?
#
loop_
_entity_poly.entity_id
_entity_poly.type
_entity_poly.pdbx_seq_one_letter_code
_entity_poly.pdbx_strand_id
1 'polypeptide(L)'
;MSVVIGMVIGTGMGMLAGYAGGKVETAVMRITDIMMSFPDEVFGVMVMIVLGTGVQNVIIAITVLMIPRFARMGHAPTLALKEADYIAAAKSIGASDSRVIMSHILPNIFGEILV
;
A
#
# COMPACT_ATOMS: atom_id res chain seq x y z
N MET A 1 -1.01 -17.09 -2.96
CA MET A 1 -0.09 -16.57 -1.92
C MET A 1 0.46 -15.20 -2.28
N SER A 2 1.10 -15.01 -3.45
CA SER A 2 1.72 -13.74 -3.83
C SER A 2 0.78 -12.54 -3.79
N VAL A 3 -0.45 -12.69 -4.29
CA VAL A 3 -1.45 -11.60 -4.29
C VAL A 3 -1.80 -11.16 -2.86
N VAL A 4 -2.02 -12.11 -1.94
CA VAL A 4 -2.35 -11.80 -0.55
C VAL A 4 -1.18 -11.08 0.14
N ILE A 5 0.06 -11.53 -0.11
CA ILE A 5 1.25 -10.88 0.44
C ILE A 5 1.41 -9.47 -0.13
N GLY A 6 1.28 -9.30 -1.44
CA GLY A 6 1.35 -8.01 -2.11
C GLY A 6 0.24 -7.06 -1.65
N MET A 7 -0.96 -7.57 -1.42
CA MET A 7 -2.09 -6.83 -0.87
C MET A 7 -1.79 -6.31 0.53
N VAL A 8 -1.33 -7.18 1.45
CA VAL A 8 -1.03 -6.78 2.82
C VAL A 8 0.12 -5.77 2.87
N ILE A 9 1.22 -6.05 2.16
CA ILE A 9 2.40 -5.17 2.16
C ILE A 9 2.11 -3.85 1.45
N GLY A 10 1.58 -3.90 0.23
CA GLY A 10 1.30 -2.73 -0.58
C GLY A 10 0.28 -1.82 0.10
N THR A 11 -0.88 -2.36 0.50
CA THR A 11 -1.90 -1.58 1.19
C THR A 11 -1.36 -1.00 2.50
N GLY A 12 -0.60 -1.78 3.27
CA GLY A 12 0.06 -1.30 4.48
C GLY A 12 0.96 -0.10 4.23
N MET A 13 1.81 -0.17 3.20
CA MET A 13 2.66 0.95 2.77
C MET A 13 1.83 2.15 2.31
N GLY A 14 0.78 1.93 1.53
CA GLY A 14 -0.13 2.96 1.03
C GLY A 14 -0.85 3.70 2.15
N MET A 15 -1.42 2.96 3.11
CA MET A 15 -2.06 3.52 4.30
C MET A 15 -1.07 4.34 5.13
N LEU A 16 0.14 3.82 5.36
CA LEU A 16 1.16 4.54 6.11
C LEU A 16 1.56 5.84 5.40
N ALA A 17 1.72 5.81 4.08
CA ALA A 17 1.99 6.98 3.26
C ALA A 17 0.86 8.02 3.37
N GLY A 18 -0.38 7.60 3.13
CA GLY A 18 -1.55 8.50 3.15
C GLY A 18 -1.82 9.08 4.54
N TYR A 19 -1.58 8.29 5.60
CA TYR A 19 -1.79 8.73 6.96
C TYR A 19 -0.68 9.66 7.46
N ALA A 20 0.59 9.26 7.33
CA ALA A 20 1.73 10.03 7.84
C ALA A 20 1.94 11.33 7.05
N GLY A 21 1.70 11.33 5.75
CA GLY A 21 1.94 12.47 4.88
C GLY A 21 3.42 12.86 4.75
N GLY A 22 3.68 14.00 4.13
CA GLY A 22 4.98 14.66 4.11
C GLY A 22 6.10 13.83 3.46
N LYS A 23 7.21 13.64 4.16
CA LYS A 23 8.39 12.93 3.62
C LYS A 23 8.15 11.43 3.42
N VAL A 24 7.39 10.79 4.32
CA VAL A 24 7.08 9.35 4.23
C VAL A 24 6.22 9.09 3.00
N GLU A 25 5.17 9.87 2.83
CA GLU A 25 4.32 9.83 1.65
C GLU A 25 5.13 10.02 0.37
N THR A 26 5.93 11.07 0.32
CA THR A 26 6.76 11.37 -0.86
C THR A 26 7.70 10.21 -1.18
N ALA A 27 8.35 9.60 -0.18
CA ALA A 27 9.27 8.49 -0.40
C ALA A 27 8.55 7.22 -0.91
N VAL A 28 7.46 6.83 -0.25
CA VAL A 28 6.70 5.62 -0.62
C VAL A 28 6.07 5.77 -2.00
N MET A 29 5.46 6.92 -2.28
CA MET A 29 4.82 7.17 -3.56
C MET A 29 5.86 7.32 -4.68
N ARG A 30 7.01 7.95 -4.43
CA ARG A 30 8.09 7.97 -5.43
C ARG A 30 8.62 6.59 -5.77
N ILE A 31 8.84 5.72 -4.77
CA ILE A 31 9.28 4.34 -5.04
C ILE A 31 8.22 3.62 -5.89
N THR A 32 6.95 3.75 -5.52
CA THR A 32 5.81 3.20 -6.26
C THR A 32 5.79 3.70 -7.70
N ASP A 33 5.97 5.00 -7.92
CA ASP A 33 5.97 5.62 -9.24
C ASP A 33 7.15 5.17 -10.10
N ILE A 34 8.33 4.99 -9.49
CA ILE A 34 9.51 4.43 -10.17
C ILE A 34 9.22 2.99 -10.61
N MET A 35 8.63 2.16 -9.75
CA MET A 35 8.28 0.79 -10.11
C MET A 35 7.26 0.75 -11.26
N MET A 36 6.24 1.61 -11.22
CA MET A 36 5.19 1.70 -12.26
C MET A 36 5.64 2.40 -13.55
N SER A 37 6.83 2.99 -13.57
CA SER A 37 7.38 3.60 -14.79
C SER A 37 7.78 2.56 -15.85
N PHE A 38 7.99 1.31 -15.42
CA PHE A 38 8.23 0.18 -16.29
C PHE A 38 6.92 -0.56 -16.55
N PRO A 39 6.69 -1.08 -17.78
CA PRO A 39 5.62 -2.05 -18.00
C PRO A 39 5.79 -3.27 -17.09
N ASP A 40 4.70 -3.78 -16.51
CA ASP A 40 4.72 -4.88 -15.54
C ASP A 40 5.46 -6.12 -16.06
N GLU A 41 5.31 -6.43 -17.35
CA GLU A 41 5.98 -7.55 -18.00
C GLU A 41 7.50 -7.41 -17.98
N VAL A 42 7.99 -6.21 -18.28
CA VAL A 42 9.44 -5.91 -18.32
C VAL A 42 10.02 -5.96 -16.91
N PHE A 43 9.32 -5.37 -15.95
CA PHE A 43 9.73 -5.39 -14.55
C PHE A 43 9.76 -6.82 -13.99
N GLY A 44 8.76 -7.64 -14.32
CA GLY A 44 8.69 -9.05 -13.90
C GLY A 44 9.89 -9.86 -14.38
N VAL A 45 10.26 -9.71 -15.66
CA VAL A 45 11.43 -10.38 -16.22
C VAL A 45 12.73 -9.89 -15.56
N MET A 46 12.88 -8.58 -15.30
CA MET A 46 14.05 -8.04 -14.59
C MET A 46 14.20 -8.68 -13.20
N VAL A 47 13.12 -8.79 -12.43
CA VAL A 47 13.15 -9.42 -11.11
C VAL A 47 13.52 -10.90 -11.20
N MET A 48 12.99 -11.61 -12.20
CA MET A 48 13.32 -13.02 -12.43
C MET A 48 14.78 -13.24 -12.84
N ILE A 49 15.38 -12.32 -13.60
CA ILE A 49 16.81 -12.38 -13.96
C ILE A 49 17.68 -12.25 -12.71
N VAL A 50 17.30 -11.36 -11.79
CA VAL A 50 18.07 -11.12 -10.55
C VAL A 50 17.92 -12.28 -9.55
N LEU A 51 16.70 -12.77 -9.35
CA LEU A 51 16.41 -13.80 -8.35
C LEU A 51 16.69 -15.22 -8.84
N GLY A 52 16.66 -15.44 -10.16
CA GLY A 52 16.81 -16.76 -10.77
C GLY A 52 15.52 -17.57 -10.80
N THR A 53 15.60 -18.80 -11.32
CA THR A 53 14.44 -19.67 -11.53
C THR A 53 14.01 -20.41 -10.26
N GLY A 54 12.71 -20.53 -10.03
CA GLY A 54 12.15 -21.33 -8.94
C GLY A 54 10.78 -20.81 -8.50
N VAL A 55 9.95 -21.69 -7.94
CA VAL A 55 8.58 -21.34 -7.51
C VAL A 55 8.60 -20.21 -6.48
N GLN A 56 9.53 -20.24 -5.53
CA GLN A 56 9.66 -19.20 -4.51
C GLN A 56 10.06 -17.85 -5.09
N ASN A 57 10.96 -17.83 -6.08
CA ASN A 57 11.39 -16.60 -6.74
C ASN A 57 10.26 -15.99 -7.57
N VAL A 58 9.46 -16.83 -8.25
CA VAL A 58 8.25 -16.38 -8.95
C VAL A 58 7.24 -15.78 -7.96
N ILE A 59 7.06 -16.39 -6.79
CA ILE A 59 6.19 -15.85 -5.74
C ILE A 59 6.67 -14.46 -5.30
N ILE A 60 7.97 -14.29 -5.05
CA ILE A 60 8.57 -13.01 -4.67
C ILE A 60 8.40 -11.99 -5.80
N ALA A 61 8.70 -12.36 -7.05
CA ALA A 61 8.59 -11.49 -8.20
C ALA A 61 7.16 -10.94 -8.38
N ILE A 62 6.17 -11.82 -8.35
CA ILE A 62 4.75 -11.42 -8.42
C ILE A 62 4.36 -10.56 -7.22
N THR A 63 4.87 -10.87 -6.03
CA THR A 63 4.59 -10.05 -4.84
C THR A 63 5.08 -8.61 -5.05
N VAL A 64 6.33 -8.43 -5.49
CA VAL A 64 6.92 -7.11 -5.72
C VAL A 64 6.16 -6.34 -6.81
N LEU A 65 5.74 -7.02 -7.88
CA LEU A 65 4.89 -6.44 -8.93
C LEU A 65 3.55 -5.92 -8.40
N MET A 66 2.96 -6.59 -7.41
CA MET A 66 1.66 -6.22 -6.87
C MET A 66 1.72 -5.07 -5.84
N ILE A 67 2.86 -4.88 -5.16
CA ILE A 67 3.05 -3.81 -4.16
C ILE A 67 2.60 -2.43 -4.66
N PRO A 68 3.07 -1.90 -5.81
CA PRO A 68 2.72 -0.53 -6.22
C PRO A 68 1.23 -0.33 -6.47
N ARG A 69 0.56 -1.34 -7.03
CA ARG A 69 -0.89 -1.30 -7.27
C ARG A 69 -1.66 -1.23 -5.95
N PHE A 70 -1.36 -2.12 -5.01
CA PHE A 70 -2.00 -2.12 -3.70
C PHE A 70 -1.62 -0.91 -2.83
N ALA A 71 -0.40 -0.37 -2.99
CA ALA A 71 0.00 0.86 -2.31
C ALA A 71 -0.87 2.05 -2.74
N ARG A 72 -1.17 2.19 -4.03
CA ARG A 72 -2.11 3.22 -4.49
C ARG A 72 -3.53 3.00 -3.99
N MET A 73 -4.00 1.75 -4.01
CA MET A 73 -5.33 1.39 -3.49
C MET A 73 -5.48 1.70 -1.99
N GLY A 74 -4.41 1.53 -1.20
CA GLY A 74 -4.42 1.91 0.21
C GLY A 74 -4.22 3.40 0.45
N HIS A 75 -3.48 4.10 -0.41
CA HIS A 75 -3.09 5.51 -0.22
C HIS A 75 -4.24 6.50 -0.43
N ALA A 76 -4.87 6.50 -1.61
CA ALA A 76 -5.84 7.53 -1.97
C ALA A 76 -7.06 7.59 -1.03
N PRO A 77 -7.66 6.45 -0.64
CA PRO A 77 -8.78 6.43 0.30
C PRO A 77 -8.34 6.80 1.73
N THR A 78 -7.14 6.38 2.14
CA THR A 78 -6.60 6.76 3.45
C THR A 78 -6.40 8.26 3.57
N LEU A 79 -5.91 8.90 2.51
CA LEU A 79 -5.75 10.35 2.47
C LEU A 79 -7.11 11.05 2.62
N ALA A 80 -8.14 10.58 1.91
CA ALA A 80 -9.50 11.12 2.02
C ALA A 80 -10.11 10.92 3.41
N LEU A 81 -10.00 9.72 3.99
CA LEU A 81 -10.56 9.42 5.30
C LEU A 81 -9.84 10.16 6.42
N LYS A 82 -8.53 10.36 6.33
CA LYS A 82 -7.73 11.12 7.31
C LYS A 82 -8.29 12.51 7.58
N GLU A 83 -8.88 13.15 6.56
CA GLU A 83 -9.47 14.49 6.64
C GLU A 83 -10.97 14.49 7.01
N ALA A 84 -11.57 13.32 7.26
CA ALA A 84 -12.98 13.23 7.60
C ALA A 84 -13.29 13.75 9.01
N ASP A 85 -14.42 14.44 9.17
CA ASP A 85 -14.85 15.08 10.43
C ASP A 85 -14.91 14.10 11.62
N TYR A 86 -15.35 12.86 11.38
CA TYR A 86 -15.44 11.86 12.44
C TYR A 86 -14.05 11.40 12.93
N ILE A 87 -13.02 11.44 12.06
CA ILE A 87 -11.63 11.16 12.46
C ILE A 87 -11.10 12.33 13.28
N ALA A 88 -11.37 13.57 12.88
CA ALA A 88 -11.01 14.75 13.65
C ALA A 88 -11.64 14.72 15.05
N ALA A 89 -12.94 14.40 15.13
CA ALA A 89 -13.65 14.24 16.40
C ALA A 89 -13.06 13.11 17.27
N ALA A 90 -12.74 11.96 16.67
CA ALA A 90 -12.10 10.83 17.37
C ALA A 90 -10.74 11.21 17.95
N LYS A 91 -9.94 12.00 17.22
CA LYS A 91 -8.65 12.52 17.71
C LYS A 91 -8.83 13.53 18.85
N SER A 92 -9.84 14.41 18.77
CA SER A 92 -10.14 15.39 19.82
C SER A 92 -10.51 14.74 21.16
N ILE A 93 -11.06 13.53 21.15
CA ILE A 93 -11.35 12.74 22.38
C ILE A 93 -10.20 11.82 22.80
N GLY A 94 -9.02 11.93 22.17
CA GLY A 94 -7.80 11.23 22.57
C GLY A 94 -7.54 9.88 21.87
N ALA A 95 -8.16 9.61 20.72
CA ALA A 95 -7.80 8.43 19.94
C ALA A 95 -6.35 8.51 19.42
N SER A 96 -5.56 7.46 19.65
CA SER A 96 -4.21 7.35 19.11
C SER A 96 -4.23 7.12 17.59
N ASP A 97 -3.16 7.51 16.91
CA ASP A 97 -3.01 7.30 15.47
C ASP A 97 -3.18 5.82 15.07
N SER A 98 -2.63 4.90 15.86
CA SER A 98 -2.79 3.46 15.67
C SER A 98 -4.26 3.01 15.74
N ARG A 99 -5.04 3.60 16.65
CA ARG A 99 -6.48 3.33 16.80
C ARG A 99 -7.29 3.92 15.64
N VAL A 100 -6.92 5.11 15.18
CA VAL A 100 -7.53 5.73 13.99
C VAL A 100 -7.29 4.83 12.77
N ILE A 101 -6.05 4.41 12.53
CA ILE A 101 -5.72 3.56 11.39
C ILE A 101 -6.45 2.21 11.48
N MET A 102 -6.32 1.49 12.60
CA MET A 102 -6.81 0.11 12.69
C MET A 102 -8.34 0.01 12.85
N SER A 103 -8.97 0.97 13.53
CA SER A 103 -10.40 0.90 13.87
C SER A 103 -11.28 1.81 13.00
N HIS A 104 -10.71 2.77 12.28
CA HIS A 104 -11.48 3.70 11.45
C HIS A 104 -11.06 3.65 9.98
N ILE A 105 -9.77 3.66 9.67
CA ILE A 105 -9.32 3.71 8.26
C ILE A 105 -9.37 2.33 7.62
N LEU A 106 -8.66 1.35 8.19
CA LEU A 106 -8.55 0.00 7.64
C LEU A 106 -9.93 -0.66 7.37
N PRO A 107 -10.93 -0.59 8.29
CA PRO A 107 -12.24 -1.18 8.02
C PRO A 107 -13.02 -0.47 6.92
N ASN A 108 -12.82 0.84 6.73
CA ASN A 108 -13.52 1.61 5.70
C ASN A 108 -12.95 1.35 4.30
N ILE A 109 -11.62 1.23 4.17
CA ILE A 109 -10.98 0.97 2.87
C ILE A 109 -11.00 -0.51 2.48
N PHE A 110 -11.38 -1.40 3.40
CA PHE A 110 -11.42 -2.85 3.15
C PHE A 110 -12.31 -3.22 1.95
N GLY A 111 -13.40 -2.45 1.75
CA GLY A 111 -14.26 -2.60 0.58
C GLY A 111 -13.55 -2.32 -0.74
N GLU A 112 -12.76 -1.26 -0.82
CA GLU A 112 -11.99 -0.93 -2.04
C GLU A 112 -10.87 -1.91 -2.33
N ILE A 113 -10.28 -2.52 -1.29
CA ILE A 113 -9.19 -3.50 -1.45
C ILE A 113 -9.71 -4.83 -2.02
N LEU A 114 -10.99 -5.17 -1.79
CA LEU A 114 -11.59 -6.44 -2.20
C LEU A 114 -12.18 -6.45 -3.61
N VAL A 115 -12.33 -5.28 -4.25
CA VAL A 115 -12.87 -5.12 -5.61
C VAL A 115 -11.76 -5.28 -6.65
#